data_AF-A0A8B7DZM6-F1
#
_entry.id   AF-A0A8B7DZM6-F1
#
_cell.length_a   1.000
_cell.length_b   1.000
_cell.length_c   1.000
_cell.angle_alpha   90.00
_cell.angle_beta   90.00
_cell.angle_gamma   90.00
#
_symmetry.space_group_name_H-M   'P 1'
#
loop_
_entity.id
_entity.type
_entity.pdbx_description
1 polymer ?
#
loop_
_entity_poly.entity_id
_entity_poly.type
_entity_poly.pdbx_seq_one_letter_code
_entity_poly.pdbx_strand_id
1 'polypeptide(L)'
;MCRHGCFKIQINDQAREFVNEICKQLHELLGVEQRVMSAYHPQTNGLVERQNQIIRNSLVKVSEGNPKMCPQIIEGILFAHRLNGNSSTNYSPFMRMYNREPILPIDVKHSLFKDKSN
;
A
#
# COMPACT_ATOMS: atom_id res chain seq x y z
N MET A 1 5.18 1.25 -10.95
CA MET A 1 5.86 0.46 -12.00
C MET A 1 7.36 0.36 -11.78
N CYS A 2 8.14 1.45 -11.82
CA CYS A 2 9.61 1.36 -11.86
C CYS A 2 10.27 0.63 -10.67
N ARG A 3 9.63 0.61 -9.48
CA ARG A 3 10.16 -0.06 -8.30
C ARG A 3 9.92 -1.59 -8.28
N HIS A 4 8.80 -2.05 -8.84
CA HIS A 4 8.31 -3.43 -8.65
C HIS A 4 7.83 -4.11 -9.94
N GLY A 5 7.97 -3.45 -11.09
CA GLY A 5 7.36 -3.88 -12.35
C GLY A 5 5.92 -3.41 -12.53
N CYS A 6 5.36 -3.74 -13.69
CA CYS A 6 3.95 -3.56 -13.99
C CYS A 6 3.13 -4.72 -13.43
N PHE A 7 1.89 -4.45 -13.04
CA PHE A 7 0.95 -5.47 -12.59
C PHE A 7 0.39 -6.21 -13.81
N LYS A 8 0.07 -7.50 -13.64
CA LYS A 8 -0.62 -8.26 -14.69
C LYS A 8 -2.11 -7.90 -14.77
N ILE A 9 -2.74 -7.72 -13.62
CA ILE A 9 -4.17 -7.43 -13.48
C ILE A 9 -4.32 -6.27 -12.49
N GLN A 10 -5.13 -5.28 -12.84
CA GLN A 10 -5.60 -4.25 -11.91
C GLN A 10 -7.10 -4.37 -11.71
N ILE A 11 -7.49 -4.38 -10.44
CA ILE A 11 -8.89 -4.41 -10.03
C ILE A 11 -9.22 -3.04 -9.45
N ASN A 12 -10.28 -2.40 -9.95
CA ASN A 12 -10.78 -1.13 -9.44
C ASN A 12 -12.32 -1.10 -9.41
N ASP A 13 -12.85 -0.10 -8.72
CA ASP A 13 -14.27 0.23 -8.75
C ASP A 13 -14.63 1.00 -10.03
N GLN A 14 -15.90 1.41 -10.14
CA GLN A 14 -16.41 2.16 -11.29
C GLN A 14 -16.05 3.66 -11.27
N ALA A 15 -15.08 4.08 -10.45
CA ALA A 15 -14.68 5.48 -10.38
C ALA A 15 -14.08 5.94 -11.72
N ARG A 16 -14.55 7.09 -12.22
CA ARG A 16 -14.21 7.62 -13.55
C ARG A 16 -12.72 7.99 -13.66
N GLU A 17 -12.09 8.25 -12.53
CA GLU A 17 -10.65 8.47 -12.38
C GLU A 17 -9.84 7.26 -12.87
N PHE A 18 -10.41 6.04 -12.79
CA PHE A 18 -9.76 4.81 -13.24
C PHE A 18 -10.43 4.14 -14.44
N VAL A 19 -11.62 4.61 -14.83
CA VAL A 19 -12.37 4.12 -16.00
C VAL A 19 -12.54 5.27 -16.99
N ASN A 20 -11.47 5.50 -17.77
CA ASN A 20 -11.43 6.50 -18.84
C ASN A 20 -10.50 6.03 -19.97
N GLU A 21 -10.55 6.74 -21.10
CA GLU A 21 -9.81 6.38 -22.31
C GLU A 21 -8.29 6.42 -22.11
N ILE A 22 -7.79 7.35 -21.28
CA ILE A 22 -6.35 7.44 -20.96
C ILE A 22 -5.90 6.18 -20.22
N CYS A 23 -6.65 5.77 -19.20
CA CYS A 23 -6.37 4.54 -18.46
C CYS A 23 -6.40 3.31 -19.37
N LYS A 24 -7.39 3.23 -20.27
CA LYS A 24 -7.50 2.13 -21.23
C LYS A 24 -6.26 2.02 -22.13
N GLN A 25 -5.85 3.13 -22.76
CA GLN A 25 -4.66 3.16 -23.61
C GLN A 25 -3.38 2.83 -22.83
N LEU A 26 -3.28 3.30 -21.60
CA LEU A 26 -2.16 2.97 -20.72
C LEU A 26 -2.10 1.46 -20.41
N HIS A 27 -3.25 0.84 -20.11
CA HIS A 27 -3.30 -0.59 -19.84
C HIS A 27 -2.93 -1.42 -21.08
N GLU A 28 -3.39 -1.02 -22.27
CA GLU A 28 -3.01 -1.64 -23.55
C GLU A 28 -1.51 -1.56 -23.81
N LEU A 29 -0.91 -0.38 -23.62
CA LEU A 29 0.53 -0.17 -23.79
C LEU A 29 1.36 -1.04 -22.83
N LEU A 30 0.87 -1.23 -21.61
CA LEU A 30 1.56 -1.95 -20.54
C LEU A 30 1.25 -3.45 -20.50
N GLY A 31 0.34 -3.95 -21.34
CA GLY A 31 -0.13 -5.34 -21.31
C GLY A 31 -0.87 -5.70 -20.01
N VAL A 32 -1.53 -4.72 -19.40
CA VAL A 32 -2.28 -4.86 -18.15
C VAL A 32 -3.72 -5.24 -18.47
N GLU A 33 -4.25 -6.25 -17.76
CA GLU A 33 -5.68 -6.53 -17.76
C GLU A 33 -6.40 -5.68 -16.70
N GLN A 34 -7.35 -4.82 -17.10
CA GLN A 34 -8.22 -4.11 -16.16
C GLN A 34 -9.49 -4.91 -15.87
N ARG A 35 -9.82 -5.07 -14.58
CA ARG A 35 -11.08 -5.64 -14.10
C ARG A 35 -11.84 -4.62 -13.27
N VAL A 36 -12.97 -4.16 -13.79
CA VAL A 36 -13.84 -3.22 -13.09
C VAL A 36 -14.88 -4.00 -12.30
N MET A 37 -14.95 -3.76 -11.00
CA MET A 37 -15.94 -4.39 -10.13
C MET A 37 -17.34 -3.86 -10.42
N SER A 38 -18.35 -4.73 -10.36
CA SER A 38 -19.74 -4.28 -10.37
C SER A 38 -20.07 -3.54 -9.07
N ALA A 39 -21.03 -2.62 -9.12
CA ALA A 39 -21.41 -1.75 -8.01
C ALA A 39 -21.80 -2.49 -6.70
N TYR A 40 -22.05 -3.81 -6.76
CA TYR A 40 -22.48 -4.64 -5.64
C TYR A 40 -21.47 -5.75 -5.29
N HIS A 41 -20.16 -5.48 -5.34
CA HIS A 41 -19.11 -6.41 -4.85
C HIS A 41 -18.31 -5.88 -3.64
N PRO A 42 -18.97 -5.63 -2.48
CA PRO A 42 -18.32 -5.06 -1.30
C PRO A 42 -17.20 -5.93 -0.71
N GLN A 43 -17.20 -7.24 -0.95
CA GLN A 43 -16.16 -8.16 -0.44
C GLN A 43 -14.80 -7.93 -1.10
N THR A 44 -14.76 -7.60 -2.39
CA THR A 44 -13.51 -7.42 -3.12
C THR A 44 -12.89 -6.04 -2.84
N ASN A 45 -13.71 -5.00 -2.65
CA ASN A 45 -13.21 -3.65 -2.33
C ASN A 45 -12.91 -3.44 -0.84
N GLY A 46 -13.55 -4.22 0.05
CA GLY A 46 -13.47 -3.97 1.50
C GLY A 46 -12.05 -4.03 2.09
N LEU A 47 -11.13 -4.80 1.49
CA LEU A 47 -9.73 -4.81 1.91
C LEU A 47 -9.01 -3.51 1.56
N VAL A 48 -9.21 -3.01 0.33
CA VAL A 48 -8.63 -1.75 -0.15
C VAL A 48 -9.22 -0.57 0.62
N GLU A 49 -10.54 -0.54 0.81
CA GLU A 49 -11.23 0.48 1.60
C GLU A 49 -10.73 0.54 3.04
N ARG A 50 -10.58 -0.62 3.70
CA ARG A 50 -10.04 -0.69 5.06
C ARG A 50 -8.60 -0.18 5.12
N GLN A 51 -7.75 -0.55 4.17
CA GLN A 51 -6.37 -0.05 4.11
C GLN A 51 -6.34 1.47 3.90
N ASN A 52 -7.13 1.98 2.96
CA ASN A 52 -7.25 3.42 2.70
C ASN A 52 -7.73 4.18 3.94
N GLN A 53 -8.69 3.62 4.67
CA GLN A 53 -9.19 4.21 5.91
C GLN A 53 -8.10 4.26 6.99
N ILE A 54 -7.30 3.21 7.15
CA ILE A 54 -6.16 3.19 8.09
C ILE A 54 -5.16 4.28 7.73
N ILE A 55 -4.75 4.37 6.47
CA ILE A 55 -3.78 5.38 6.00
C ILE A 55 -4.33 6.79 6.22
N ARG A 56 -5.59 7.02 5.84
CA ARG A 56 -6.27 8.31 6.04
C ARG A 56 -6.32 8.71 7.51
N ASN A 57 -6.69 7.78 8.39
CA ASN A 57 -6.76 8.03 9.83
C ASN A 57 -5.37 8.35 10.40
N SER A 58 -4.32 7.64 9.97
CA SER A 58 -2.95 7.95 10.37
C SER A 58 -2.50 9.33 9.87
N LEU A 59 -2.85 9.71 8.64
CA LEU A 59 -2.55 11.03 8.09
C LEU A 59 -3.18 12.14 8.92
N VAL A 60 -4.48 12.03 9.23
CA VAL A 60 -5.20 13.05 10.03
C VAL A 60 -4.61 13.18 11.44
N LYS A 61 -4.24 12.05 12.06
CA LYS A 61 -3.64 12.04 13.40
C LYS A 61 -2.26 12.68 13.42
N VAL A 62 -1.38 12.30 12.51
CA VAL A 62 0.02 12.77 12.48
C VAL A 62 0.11 14.21 11.97
N SER A 63 -0.80 14.64 11.09
CA SER A 63 -0.82 16.02 10.60
C SER A 63 -1.50 17.00 11.56
N GLU A 64 -2.05 16.53 12.67
CA GLU A 64 -2.86 17.35 13.61
C GLU A 64 -3.98 18.12 12.88
N GLY A 65 -4.52 17.52 11.81
CA GLY A 65 -5.54 18.15 10.97
C GLY A 65 -5.00 19.13 9.90
N ASN A 66 -3.69 19.32 9.77
CA ASN A 66 -3.10 20.18 8.74
C ASN A 66 -2.80 19.40 7.43
N PRO A 67 -3.62 19.55 6.37
CA PRO A 67 -3.43 18.79 5.13
C PRO A 67 -2.11 19.12 4.41
N LYS A 68 -1.52 20.30 4.64
CA LYS A 68 -0.25 20.70 3.99
C LYS A 68 0.94 19.87 4.44
N MET A 69 0.84 19.18 5.59
CA MET A 69 1.89 18.29 6.08
C MET A 69 1.90 16.93 5.36
N CYS A 70 0.80 16.54 4.69
CA CYS A 70 0.65 15.23 4.05
C CYS A 70 1.88 14.82 3.21
N PRO A 71 2.43 15.66 2.29
CA PRO A 71 3.58 15.29 1.47
C PRO A 71 4.85 14.97 2.28
N GLN A 72 5.00 15.54 3.48
CA GLN A 72 6.18 15.37 4.32
C GLN A 72 6.10 14.10 5.17
N ILE A 73 4.88 13.67 5.53
CA ILE A 73 4.64 12.57 6.47
C ILE A 73 4.19 11.27 5.80
N ILE A 74 3.71 11.34 4.55
CA ILE A 74 3.09 10.20 3.85
C ILE A 74 4.03 9.00 3.75
N GLU A 75 5.31 9.20 3.44
CA GLU A 75 6.27 8.10 3.32
C GLU A 75 6.51 7.39 4.65
N GLY A 76 6.56 8.14 5.77
CA GLY A 76 6.68 7.58 7.10
C GLY A 76 5.47 6.73 7.49
N ILE A 77 4.26 7.22 7.17
CA ILE A 77 3.01 6.49 7.43
C ILE A 77 2.92 5.22 6.58
N LEU A 78 3.26 5.31 5.28
CA LEU A 78 3.26 4.15 4.39
C LEU A 78 4.32 3.13 4.82
N PHE A 79 5.48 3.57 5.29
CA PHE A 79 6.50 2.68 5.84
C PHE A 79 5.97 1.96 7.09
N ALA A 80 5.43 2.69 8.07
CA ALA A 80 4.85 2.10 9.28
C ALA A 80 3.73 1.09 8.96
N HIS A 81 2.86 1.40 7.99
CA HIS A 81 1.85 0.44 7.53
C HIS A 81 2.49 -0.85 6.98
N ARG A 82 3.58 -0.75 6.20
CA ARG A 82 4.25 -1.94 5.65
C ARG A 82 4.95 -2.78 6.73
N LEU A 83 5.25 -2.21 7.90
CA LEU A 83 5.84 -2.93 9.04
C LEU A 83 4.82 -3.72 9.85
N ASN A 84 3.58 -3.22 9.92
CA ASN A 84 2.56 -3.83 10.76
C ASN A 84 2.13 -5.17 10.19
N GLY A 85 2.27 -6.23 11.01
CA GLY A 85 1.80 -7.57 10.68
C GLY A 85 0.31 -7.58 10.42
N ASN A 86 -0.13 -8.28 9.37
CA ASN A 86 -1.54 -8.57 9.19
C ASN A 86 -1.93 -9.79 10.03
N SER A 87 -2.92 -9.63 10.91
CA SER A 87 -3.38 -10.71 11.81
C SER A 87 -3.86 -11.96 11.08
N SER A 88 -4.28 -11.84 9.82
CA SER A 88 -4.70 -13.01 9.02
C SER A 88 -3.54 -13.77 8.40
N THR A 89 -2.39 -13.12 8.18
CA THR A 89 -1.25 -13.75 7.47
C THR A 89 -0.03 -13.95 8.34
N ASN A 90 -0.01 -13.41 9.57
CA ASN A 90 1.13 -13.39 10.51
C ASN A 90 2.40 -12.70 10.00
N TYR A 91 2.37 -12.13 8.79
CA TYR A 91 3.52 -11.42 8.20
C TYR A 91 3.17 -9.98 7.88
N SER A 92 4.17 -9.11 7.96
CA SER A 92 4.06 -7.73 7.50
C SER A 92 4.08 -7.67 5.96
N PRO A 93 3.45 -6.66 5.33
CA PRO A 93 3.59 -6.43 3.90
C PRO A 93 5.06 -6.31 3.45
N PHE A 94 5.93 -5.74 4.28
CA PHE A 94 7.36 -5.66 4.00
C PHE A 94 7.99 -7.05 3.91
N MET A 95 7.76 -7.91 4.90
CA MET A 95 8.23 -9.29 4.92
C MET A 95 7.70 -10.07 3.72
N ARG A 96 6.42 -9.90 3.36
CA ARG A 96 5.84 -10.56 2.17
C ARG A 96 6.49 -10.12 0.86
N MET A 97 6.90 -8.86 0.75
CA MET A 97 7.48 -8.32 -0.48
C MET A 97 8.97 -8.64 -0.63
N TYR A 98 9.74 -8.60 0.47
CA TYR A 98 11.19 -8.69 0.44
C TYR A 98 11.76 -9.94 1.11
N ASN A 99 10.90 -10.79 1.68
CA ASN A 99 11.26 -11.99 2.42
C ASN A 99 12.32 -11.77 3.51
N ARG A 100 12.26 -10.59 4.15
CA ARG A 100 13.10 -10.21 5.29
C ARG A 100 12.41 -9.15 6.12
N GLU A 101 12.79 -9.03 7.38
CA GLU A 101 12.42 -7.88 8.19
C GLU A 101 13.24 -6.63 7.76
N PRO A 102 12.67 -5.43 7.88
CA PRO A 102 13.41 -4.19 7.68
C PRO A 102 14.31 -3.92 8.90
N ILE A 103 15.46 -3.31 8.65
CA ILE A 103 16.31 -2.77 9.70
C ILE A 103 15.82 -1.36 10.00
N LEU A 104 15.30 -1.15 11.20
CA LEU A 104 14.81 0.14 11.65
C LEU A 104 15.94 0.99 12.26
N PRO A 105 15.81 2.33 12.27
CA PRO A 105 16.78 3.19 12.96
C PRO A 105 17.00 2.81 14.43
N ILE A 106 15.94 2.32 15.11
CA ILE A 106 16.02 1.82 16.48
C ILE A 106 16.84 0.53 16.58
N ASP A 107 16.75 -0.37 15.58
CA ASP A 107 17.56 -1.59 15.55
C ASP A 107 19.05 -1.24 15.43
N VAL A 108 19.38 -0.21 14.64
CA VAL A 108 20.77 0.27 14.52
C VAL A 108 21.25 0.90 15.83
N LYS A 109 20.44 1.79 16.42
CA LYS A 109 20.77 2.47 17.69
C LYS A 109 21.03 1.49 18.82
N HIS A 110 20.30 0.38 18.86
CA HIS A 110 20.39 -0.63 19.92
C HIS A 110 21.13 -1.91 19.49
N SER A 111 21.75 -1.94 18.30
CA SER A 111 22.47 -3.10 17.74
C SER A 111 21.65 -4.40 17.64
N LEU A 112 20.33 -4.31 17.43
CA LEU A 112 19.38 -5.43 17.42
C LEU A 112 19.30 -6.21 16.09
N PHE A 113 20.14 -5.86 15.11
CA PHE A 113 20.08 -6.46 13.78
C PHE A 113 20.82 -7.81 13.67
N LYS A 114 21.59 -8.22 14.68
CA LYS A 114 22.31 -9.50 14.70
C LYS A 114 21.45 -10.70 15.10
N ASP A 115 20.32 -10.47 15.78
CA ASP A 115 19.52 -11.54 16.39
C ASP A 115 18.32 -11.98 15.54
N LYS A 116 18.02 -11.30 14.42
CA LYS A 116 16.85 -11.56 13.57
C LYS A 116 17.11 -12.52 12.40
N SER A 117 18.32 -13.07 12.30
CA SER A 117 18.69 -14.10 11.31
C SER A 117 18.84 -15.46 12.01
N ASN A 118 17.73 -16.13 12.25
CA ASN A 118 17.67 -17.56 12.57
C ASN A 118 16.55 -18.19 11.73
#